data_AF-A0A7C9IMJ9-F1
#
_entry.id   AF-A0A7C9IMJ9-F1
#
_cell.length_a   1.000
_cell.length_b   1.000
_cell.length_c   1.000
_cell.angle_alpha   90.00
_cell.angle_beta   90.00
_cell.angle_gamma   90.00
#
_symmetry.space_group_name_H-M   'P 1'
#
loop_
_entity.id
_entity.type
_entity.pdbx_description
1 polymer ?
#
loop_
_entity_poly.entity_id
_entity_poly.type
_entity_poly.pdbx_seq_one_letter_code
_entity_poly.pdbx_strand_id
1 'polypeptide(L)'
;MIWANSYNQGTSSGLARDIPSTDFIVSLGGWGTVGGTDWQKLGTFIHELGHCLGLTHGGTDHENWKPNYLSVMNYFFQTWGLYKNGQWGDAGYPLNFDYQRINTPSLNKAALQEGLGLTGVDDVSAYGTRYWYNNGSSSTYVTNVSLGIDWNKNGVIDASPVSADIDDSGSASGTLTAQNNWPNINYSANGQIGPNAGAARLQAAGLDMPQELKEELDWTTQQRLEQNREQ
;
A
#
# COMPACT_ATOMS: atom_id res chain seq x y z
N MET A 1 -14.23 -6.20 -13.53
CA MET A 1 -13.16 -7.07 -13.06
C MET A 1 -12.91 -8.18 -14.08
N ILE A 2 -11.66 -8.35 -14.50
CA ILE A 2 -11.20 -9.47 -15.32
C ILE A 2 -10.09 -10.21 -14.56
N TRP A 3 -10.12 -11.55 -14.57
CA TRP A 3 -8.99 -12.37 -14.14
C TRP A 3 -8.24 -12.85 -15.38
N ALA A 4 -6.93 -12.62 -15.41
CA ALA A 4 -6.07 -12.96 -16.55
C ALA A 4 -4.76 -13.59 -16.06
N ASN A 5 -4.02 -14.23 -16.97
CA ASN A 5 -2.67 -14.68 -16.66
C ASN A 5 -1.68 -13.51 -16.69
N SER A 6 -1.82 -12.61 -17.66
CA SER A 6 -1.01 -11.39 -17.78
C SER A 6 -1.70 -10.40 -18.73
N TYR A 7 -1.26 -9.16 -18.71
CA TYR A 7 -1.46 -8.19 -19.78
C TYR A 7 -0.10 -7.71 -20.29
N ASN A 8 0.00 -7.34 -21.56
CA ASN A 8 1.23 -6.86 -22.20
C ASN A 8 2.48 -7.74 -21.98
N GLN A 9 2.31 -9.05 -21.76
CA GLN A 9 3.40 -10.00 -21.44
C GLN A 9 4.20 -9.63 -20.17
N GLY A 10 3.66 -8.77 -19.29
CA GLY A 10 4.31 -8.36 -18.04
C GLY A 10 4.01 -9.27 -16.85
N THR A 11 4.54 -8.89 -15.68
CA THR A 11 4.28 -9.58 -14.40
C THR A 11 3.55 -8.70 -13.39
N SER A 12 2.95 -7.59 -13.83
CA SER A 12 2.13 -6.74 -12.96
C SER A 12 0.99 -7.53 -12.32
N SER A 13 0.79 -7.33 -11.02
CA SER A 13 -0.23 -8.01 -10.22
C SER A 13 -1.64 -7.75 -10.73
N GLY A 14 -1.91 -6.53 -11.18
CA GLY A 14 -3.21 -6.07 -11.64
C GLY A 14 -3.08 -4.72 -12.35
N LEU A 15 -4.22 -4.13 -12.66
CA LEU A 15 -4.31 -2.78 -13.19
C LEU A 15 -5.75 -2.28 -13.14
N ALA A 16 -5.96 -1.08 -12.62
CA ALA A 16 -7.20 -0.32 -12.75
C ALA A 16 -7.08 0.69 -13.90
N ARG A 17 -8.19 0.92 -14.61
CA ARG A 17 -8.16 1.81 -15.79
C ARG A 17 -7.80 3.26 -15.44
N ASP A 18 -8.24 3.70 -14.25
CA ASP A 18 -8.11 5.07 -13.75
C ASP A 18 -8.42 5.11 -12.24
N ILE A 19 -8.24 6.27 -11.59
CA ILE A 19 -8.61 6.55 -10.20
C ILE A 19 -9.56 7.77 -10.14
N PRO A 20 -10.86 7.57 -9.88
CA PRO A 20 -11.57 6.31 -9.81
C PRO A 20 -11.92 5.74 -11.19
N SER A 21 -12.23 4.44 -11.21
CA SER A 21 -12.64 3.70 -12.41
C SER A 21 -13.76 2.70 -12.10
N THR A 22 -14.25 2.01 -13.13
CA THR A 22 -15.33 1.00 -12.99
C THR A 22 -14.88 -0.42 -13.27
N ASP A 23 -13.63 -0.59 -13.66
CA ASP A 23 -13.05 -1.86 -14.05
C ASP A 23 -11.55 -1.92 -13.81
N PHE A 24 -11.12 -3.15 -13.56
CA PHE A 24 -9.74 -3.51 -13.26
C PHE A 24 -9.48 -4.96 -13.63
N ILE A 25 -8.19 -5.32 -13.69
CA ILE A 25 -7.68 -6.65 -14.00
C ILE A 25 -6.87 -7.17 -12.81
N VAL A 26 -6.95 -8.48 -12.55
CA VAL A 26 -5.98 -9.21 -11.70
C VAL A 26 -5.22 -10.20 -12.59
N SER A 27 -3.89 -10.16 -12.57
CA SER A 27 -3.01 -10.74 -13.60
C SER A 27 -1.74 -11.46 -13.06
N LEU A 28 -1.90 -12.29 -12.04
CA LEU A 28 -0.81 -12.97 -11.31
C LEU A 28 -0.25 -14.25 -12.01
N GLY A 29 -0.57 -14.50 -13.28
CA GLY A 29 -0.17 -15.73 -13.98
C GLY A 29 1.34 -15.86 -14.22
N GLY A 30 2.06 -14.74 -14.28
CA GLY A 30 3.52 -14.70 -14.46
C GLY A 30 4.34 -14.76 -13.15
N TRP A 31 3.70 -15.00 -12.01
CA TRP A 31 4.36 -15.02 -10.70
C TRP A 31 4.95 -16.40 -10.36
N GLY A 32 5.78 -16.48 -9.31
CA GLY A 32 6.49 -17.71 -8.96
C GLY A 32 5.58 -18.92 -8.76
N THR A 33 4.42 -18.72 -8.10
CA THR A 33 3.29 -19.66 -8.21
C THR A 33 2.40 -19.17 -9.35
N VAL A 34 2.14 -20.03 -10.35
CA VAL A 34 1.29 -19.65 -11.49
C VAL A 34 -0.10 -19.25 -10.99
N GLY A 35 -0.48 -18.00 -11.24
CA GLY A 35 -1.73 -17.40 -10.79
C GLY A 35 -1.69 -16.80 -9.38
N GLY A 36 -0.53 -16.86 -8.70
CA GLY A 36 -0.35 -16.42 -7.31
C GLY A 36 -1.03 -17.32 -6.28
N THR A 37 -0.73 -17.08 -5.00
CA THR A 37 -1.46 -17.66 -3.86
C THR A 37 -2.85 -17.03 -3.75
N ASP A 38 -3.75 -17.65 -2.97
CA ASP A 38 -5.09 -17.08 -2.76
C ASP A 38 -5.05 -15.73 -2.03
N TRP A 39 -4.03 -15.51 -1.19
CA TRP A 39 -3.78 -14.24 -0.51
C TRP A 39 -3.26 -13.16 -1.44
N GLN A 40 -2.37 -13.51 -2.35
CA GLN A 40 -1.92 -12.59 -3.42
C GLN A 40 -3.11 -12.19 -4.31
N LYS A 41 -3.96 -13.15 -4.70
CA LYS A 41 -5.18 -12.87 -5.49
C LYS A 41 -6.15 -11.96 -4.73
N LEU A 42 -6.46 -12.29 -3.47
CA LEU A 42 -7.37 -11.52 -2.62
C LEU A 42 -6.86 -10.10 -2.44
N GLY A 43 -5.59 -9.96 -2.08
CA GLY A 43 -4.96 -8.69 -1.82
C GLY A 43 -4.90 -7.79 -3.04
N THR A 44 -4.48 -8.32 -4.18
CA THR A 44 -4.53 -7.60 -5.46
C THR A 44 -5.96 -7.23 -5.84
N PHE A 45 -6.93 -8.14 -5.69
CA PHE A 45 -8.33 -7.80 -5.95
C PHE A 45 -8.80 -6.59 -5.11
N ILE A 46 -8.47 -6.54 -3.82
CA ILE A 46 -8.85 -5.43 -2.94
C ILE A 46 -8.06 -4.16 -3.32
N HIS A 47 -6.78 -4.27 -3.67
CA HIS A 47 -5.96 -3.15 -4.12
C HIS A 47 -6.55 -2.48 -5.37
N GLU A 48 -6.82 -3.26 -6.41
CA GLU A 48 -7.38 -2.76 -7.66
C GLU A 48 -8.81 -2.22 -7.49
N LEU A 49 -9.60 -2.86 -6.63
CA LEU A 49 -10.89 -2.31 -6.22
C LEU A 49 -10.73 -0.95 -5.54
N GLY A 50 -9.67 -0.75 -4.74
CA GLY A 50 -9.33 0.51 -4.10
C GLY A 50 -9.10 1.63 -5.12
N HIS A 51 -8.38 1.36 -6.21
CA HIS A 51 -8.26 2.31 -7.32
C HIS A 51 -9.62 2.64 -7.95
N CYS A 52 -10.48 1.65 -8.19
CA CYS A 52 -11.85 1.91 -8.65
C CYS A 52 -12.66 2.80 -7.67
N LEU A 53 -12.37 2.67 -6.37
CA LEU A 53 -12.95 3.47 -5.29
C LEU A 53 -12.26 4.83 -5.09
N GLY A 54 -11.30 5.20 -5.93
CA GLY A 54 -10.64 6.51 -5.89
C GLY A 54 -9.43 6.59 -4.94
N LEU A 55 -8.93 5.45 -4.47
CA LEU A 55 -7.78 5.40 -3.56
C LEU A 55 -6.46 5.29 -4.34
N THR A 56 -5.41 5.89 -3.79
CA THR A 56 -4.06 5.88 -4.35
C THR A 56 -3.09 5.10 -3.44
N HIS A 57 -1.91 4.78 -3.98
CA HIS A 57 -0.91 3.95 -3.31
C HIS A 57 -0.35 4.51 -2.00
N GLY A 58 -0.30 5.84 -1.86
CA GLY A 58 0.13 6.55 -0.65
C GLY A 58 -1.01 7.18 0.15
N GLY A 59 -2.26 6.97 -0.27
CA GLY A 59 -3.46 7.55 0.32
C GLY A 59 -3.73 8.99 -0.10
N THR A 60 -2.75 9.89 0.08
CA THR A 60 -2.85 11.29 -0.39
C THR A 60 -2.21 11.54 -1.75
N ASP A 61 -1.43 10.56 -2.23
CA ASP A 61 -0.61 10.61 -3.44
C ASP A 61 -0.28 9.17 -3.90
N HIS A 62 0.61 9.01 -4.86
CA HIS A 62 1.02 7.70 -5.40
C HIS A 62 2.33 7.17 -4.80
N GLU A 63 2.87 7.82 -3.76
CA GLU A 63 4.09 7.34 -3.12
C GLU A 63 3.81 6.05 -2.34
N ASN A 64 4.44 4.96 -2.77
CA ASN A 64 4.39 3.67 -2.10
C ASN A 64 5.28 3.64 -0.85
N TRP A 65 5.23 2.52 -0.12
CA TRP A 65 6.17 2.20 0.96
C TRP A 65 6.12 3.13 2.18
N LYS A 66 5.06 3.90 2.35
CA LYS A 66 4.87 4.75 3.52
C LYS A 66 4.60 3.91 4.78
N PRO A 67 5.47 3.88 5.79
CA PRO A 67 5.23 3.07 6.98
C PRO A 67 4.05 3.57 7.81
N ASN A 68 3.63 4.83 7.64
CA ASN A 68 2.43 5.37 8.25
C ASN A 68 1.15 5.15 7.43
N TYR A 69 1.21 4.54 6.24
CA TYR A 69 0.03 4.21 5.44
C TYR A 69 -0.32 2.72 5.54
N LEU A 70 -1.13 2.39 6.55
CA LEU A 70 -1.55 1.05 6.94
C LEU A 70 -2.78 0.61 6.13
N SER A 71 -2.57 0.44 4.83
CA SER A 71 -3.62 0.10 3.85
C SER A 71 -3.10 -0.93 2.86
N VAL A 72 -3.97 -1.82 2.35
CA VAL A 72 -3.63 -2.71 1.22
C VAL A 72 -3.28 -1.96 -0.07
N MET A 73 -3.59 -0.66 -0.15
CA MET A 73 -3.11 0.22 -1.22
C MET A 73 -1.60 0.46 -1.19
N ASN A 74 -0.96 0.26 -0.03
CA ASN A 74 0.48 0.28 0.08
C ASN A 74 1.03 -1.12 -0.21
N TYR A 75 1.97 -1.21 -1.15
CA TYR A 75 2.59 -2.46 -1.57
C TYR A 75 3.21 -3.29 -0.44
N PHE A 76 3.57 -2.69 0.70
CA PHE A 76 3.98 -3.46 1.88
C PHE A 76 2.93 -4.43 2.40
N PHE A 77 1.64 -4.20 2.12
CA PHE A 77 0.54 -4.97 2.68
C PHE A 77 -0.33 -5.65 1.61
N GLN A 78 -0.09 -5.38 0.32
CA GLN A 78 -0.94 -5.87 -0.76
C GLN A 78 -1.07 -7.39 -0.74
N THR A 79 0.02 -8.16 -0.65
CA THR A 79 0.00 -9.61 -0.93
C THR A 79 -0.22 -10.52 0.28
N TRP A 80 -0.12 -9.97 1.50
CA TRP A 80 -0.27 -10.70 2.77
C TRP A 80 -1.09 -9.95 3.83
N GLY A 81 -1.63 -8.78 3.47
CA GLY A 81 -2.49 -7.98 4.35
C GLY A 81 -1.73 -7.20 5.42
N LEU A 82 -2.50 -6.49 6.23
CA LEU A 82 -2.02 -5.68 7.34
C LEU A 82 -1.62 -6.57 8.51
N TYR A 83 -0.57 -6.18 9.24
CA TYR A 83 -0.33 -6.78 10.53
C TYR A 83 -1.21 -6.11 11.59
N LYS A 84 -2.04 -6.92 12.24
CA LYS A 84 -2.95 -6.44 13.28
C LYS A 84 -3.12 -7.50 14.37
N ASN A 85 -3.12 -7.08 15.63
CA ASN A 85 -3.32 -7.93 16.81
C ASN A 85 -2.38 -9.14 16.86
N GLY A 86 -1.10 -8.93 16.53
CA GLY A 86 -0.09 -9.98 16.62
C GLY A 86 -0.01 -10.93 15.42
N GLN A 87 -0.80 -10.68 14.36
CA GLN A 87 -0.88 -11.58 13.20
C GLN A 87 -0.87 -10.79 11.88
N TRP A 88 -0.19 -11.34 10.86
CA TRP A 88 -0.33 -10.88 9.49
C TRP A 88 -1.71 -11.21 8.92
N GLY A 89 -2.17 -10.43 7.95
CA GLY A 89 -3.49 -10.57 7.37
C GLY A 89 -3.74 -11.90 6.64
N ASP A 90 -2.68 -12.60 6.26
CA ASP A 90 -2.69 -13.93 5.64
C ASP A 90 -2.61 -15.11 6.64
N ALA A 91 -2.43 -14.83 7.94
CA ALA A 91 -2.10 -15.83 8.96
C ALA A 91 -3.31 -16.39 9.76
N GLY A 92 -4.52 -15.85 9.59
CA GLY A 92 -5.68 -16.33 10.36
C GLY A 92 -6.96 -15.52 10.15
N TYR A 93 -8.07 -15.99 10.73
CA TYR A 93 -9.37 -15.29 10.67
C TYR A 93 -9.57 -14.33 11.85
N PRO A 94 -10.11 -13.11 11.62
CA PRO A 94 -10.45 -12.56 10.30
C PRO A 94 -9.18 -12.18 9.50
N LEU A 95 -9.21 -12.41 8.19
CA LEU A 95 -8.17 -11.94 7.28
C LEU A 95 -8.12 -10.39 7.32
N ASN A 96 -6.93 -9.81 7.42
CA ASN A 96 -6.75 -8.35 7.55
C ASN A 96 -6.28 -7.70 6.24
N PHE A 97 -7.06 -7.84 5.17
CA PHE A 97 -6.87 -7.07 3.94
C PHE A 97 -7.85 -5.90 3.95
N ASP A 98 -7.41 -4.77 4.49
CA ASP A 98 -8.27 -3.61 4.76
C ASP A 98 -7.63 -2.33 4.25
N TYR A 99 -8.47 -1.34 3.95
CA TYR A 99 -8.02 0.03 3.75
C TYR A 99 -7.81 0.70 5.10
N GLN A 100 -6.91 1.66 5.19
CA GLN A 100 -6.60 2.36 6.45
C GLN A 100 -7.87 3.00 7.04
N ARG A 101 -8.24 2.62 8.27
CA ARG A 101 -9.40 3.12 9.04
C ARG A 101 -9.10 4.23 10.03
N ILE A 102 -7.82 4.45 10.28
CA ILE A 102 -7.31 5.32 11.35
C ILE A 102 -6.48 6.44 10.73
N ASN A 103 -6.36 7.53 11.46
CA ASN A 103 -5.42 8.58 11.12
C ASN A 103 -4.07 8.28 11.79
N THR A 104 -3.00 8.41 11.02
CA THR A 104 -1.61 8.26 11.46
C THR A 104 -0.90 9.60 11.30
N PRO A 105 0.11 9.91 12.11
CA PRO A 105 0.87 11.14 11.97
C PRO A 105 1.64 11.17 10.65
N SER A 106 1.82 12.36 10.07
CA SER A 106 2.79 12.55 8.98
C SER A 106 4.21 12.37 9.49
N LEU A 107 5.08 11.77 8.67
CA LEU A 107 6.47 11.51 9.02
C LEU A 107 7.41 12.41 8.23
N ASN A 108 8.10 13.33 8.90
CA ASN A 108 9.16 14.13 8.28
C ASN A 108 10.46 13.32 8.28
N LYS A 109 10.89 12.86 7.09
CA LYS A 109 12.06 11.98 6.93
C LYS A 109 13.37 12.59 7.42
N ALA A 110 13.44 13.93 7.49
CA ALA A 110 14.61 14.65 7.97
C ALA A 110 14.63 14.87 9.50
N ALA A 111 13.53 14.55 10.19
CA ALA A 111 13.35 14.78 11.63
C ALA A 111 12.38 13.78 12.27
N LEU A 112 12.60 12.49 12.05
CA LEU A 112 11.78 11.40 12.57
C LEU A 112 11.94 11.27 14.09
N GLN A 113 10.83 11.17 14.81
CA GLN A 113 10.81 11.02 16.27
C GLN A 113 10.66 9.54 16.63
N GLU A 114 11.76 8.85 16.88
CA GLU A 114 11.76 7.40 17.10
C GLU A 114 10.91 6.99 18.30
N GLY A 115 11.03 7.70 19.43
CA GLY A 115 10.30 7.38 20.66
C GLY A 115 8.76 7.49 20.57
N LEU A 116 8.22 8.10 19.52
CA LEU A 116 6.77 8.23 19.31
C LEU A 116 6.17 7.10 18.48
N GLY A 117 6.98 6.41 17.66
CA GLY A 117 6.45 5.53 16.62
C GLY A 117 5.44 6.26 15.73
N LEU A 118 4.21 5.72 15.64
CA LEU A 118 3.07 6.31 14.93
C LEU A 118 1.96 6.81 15.86
N THR A 119 2.27 7.15 17.12
CA THR A 119 1.29 7.70 18.07
C THR A 119 0.97 9.18 17.83
N GLY A 120 -0.02 9.71 18.55
CA GLY A 120 -0.33 11.14 18.59
C GLY A 120 -1.56 11.58 17.78
N VAL A 121 -2.23 10.64 17.09
CA VAL A 121 -3.49 10.91 16.37
C VAL A 121 -4.59 9.96 16.83
N ASP A 122 -4.72 8.78 16.21
CA ASP A 122 -5.64 7.73 16.63
C ASP A 122 -4.90 6.58 17.35
N ASP A 123 -5.64 5.62 17.92
CA ASP A 123 -5.06 4.42 18.53
C ASP A 123 -4.53 3.45 17.45
N VAL A 124 -3.21 3.23 17.50
CA VAL A 124 -2.46 2.37 16.58
C VAL A 124 -1.88 1.13 17.29
N SER A 125 -2.22 0.88 18.56
CA SER A 125 -1.62 -0.17 19.40
C SER A 125 -1.80 -1.60 18.87
N ALA A 126 -2.84 -1.80 18.05
CA ALA A 126 -3.10 -3.08 17.39
C ALA A 126 -2.25 -3.29 16.13
N TYR A 127 -1.62 -2.26 15.58
CA TYR A 127 -1.06 -2.29 14.23
C TYR A 127 0.45 -2.49 14.21
N GLY A 128 0.91 -3.25 13.23
CA GLY A 128 2.31 -3.30 12.81
C GLY A 128 2.54 -2.55 11.51
N THR A 129 3.81 -2.32 11.16
CA THR A 129 4.20 -1.74 9.86
C THR A 129 5.54 -2.30 9.40
N ARG A 130 5.96 -1.87 8.21
CA ARG A 130 7.25 -2.16 7.60
C ARG A 130 7.83 -0.86 7.05
N TYR A 131 9.15 -0.75 7.08
CA TYR A 131 9.86 0.35 6.42
C TYR A 131 11.14 -0.17 5.77
N TRP A 132 11.58 0.54 4.73
CA TRP A 132 12.89 0.32 4.12
C TRP A 132 13.98 1.00 4.94
N TYR A 133 15.18 0.47 4.87
CA TYR A 133 16.38 1.10 5.40
C TYR A 133 17.57 0.74 4.49
N ASN A 134 18.75 1.31 4.77
CA ASN A 134 19.94 1.09 3.94
C ASN A 134 19.68 1.38 2.44
N ASN A 135 19.00 2.52 2.19
CA ASN A 135 18.66 3.01 0.85
C ASN A 135 17.97 1.94 -0.01
N GLY A 136 16.94 1.31 0.56
CA GLY A 136 16.13 0.30 -0.12
C GLY A 136 16.67 -1.13 -0.08
N SER A 137 17.93 -1.34 0.28
CA SER A 137 18.54 -2.66 0.16
C SER A 137 17.97 -3.67 1.17
N SER A 138 17.32 -3.19 2.24
CA SER A 138 16.75 -4.03 3.29
C SER A 138 15.51 -3.39 3.87
N SER A 139 14.58 -4.21 4.37
CA SER A 139 13.43 -3.71 5.14
C SER A 139 13.31 -4.48 6.43
N THR A 140 12.73 -3.82 7.43
CA THR A 140 12.49 -4.41 8.74
C THR A 140 11.04 -4.24 9.11
N TYR A 141 10.59 -5.14 9.97
CA TYR A 141 9.23 -5.20 10.42
C TYR A 141 9.09 -4.65 11.84
N VAL A 142 7.95 -4.01 12.12
CA VAL A 142 7.58 -3.45 13.43
C VAL A 142 6.24 -4.06 13.86
N THR A 143 6.24 -4.78 14.98
CA THR A 143 5.06 -5.48 15.50
C THR A 143 4.02 -4.59 16.16
N ASN A 144 4.46 -3.47 16.72
CA ASN A 144 3.58 -2.52 17.37
C ASN A 144 4.08 -1.10 17.09
N VAL A 145 3.34 -0.38 16.26
CA VAL A 145 3.68 0.99 15.87
C VAL A 145 3.33 2.03 16.94
N SER A 146 2.66 1.65 18.03
CA SER A 146 2.46 2.54 19.18
C SER A 146 3.65 2.61 20.12
N LEU A 147 4.72 1.85 19.85
CA LEU A 147 5.98 1.88 20.58
C LEU A 147 7.04 2.64 19.78
N GLY A 148 8.20 2.88 20.39
CA GLY A 148 9.31 3.51 19.69
C GLY A 148 9.79 2.67 18.51
N ILE A 149 10.10 3.33 17.38
CA ILE A 149 10.60 2.72 16.15
C ILE A 149 11.97 3.32 15.81
N ASP A 150 12.98 2.44 15.73
CA ASP A 150 14.36 2.76 15.31
C ASP A 150 14.41 3.03 13.80
N TRP A 151 13.93 4.20 13.37
CA TRP A 151 13.78 4.58 11.96
C TRP A 151 15.12 4.58 11.20
N ASN A 152 16.22 4.93 11.86
CA ASN A 152 17.54 4.94 11.22
C ASN A 152 18.27 3.58 11.26
N LYS A 153 17.69 2.61 11.98
CA LYS A 153 18.17 1.24 12.15
C LYS A 153 19.56 1.14 12.79
N ASN A 154 19.89 2.03 13.74
CA ASN A 154 21.18 2.04 14.43
C ASN A 154 21.23 1.12 15.67
N GLY A 155 20.11 0.49 16.04
CA GLY A 155 19.98 -0.45 17.14
C GLY A 155 19.54 0.16 18.47
N VAL A 156 19.24 1.46 18.53
CA VAL A 156 18.69 2.14 19.71
C VAL A 156 17.49 3.01 19.33
N ILE A 157 16.72 3.46 20.32
CA ILE A 157 15.69 4.48 20.12
C ILE A 157 16.30 5.82 20.51
N ASP A 158 16.54 6.67 19.53
CA ASP A 158 17.11 7.99 19.68
C ASP A 158 16.11 8.96 20.34
N ALA A 159 16.58 9.69 21.35
CA ALA A 159 15.80 10.73 22.02
C ALA A 159 15.72 12.03 21.19
N SER A 160 16.63 12.20 20.23
CA SER A 160 16.68 13.34 19.30
C SER A 160 16.13 12.91 17.94
N PRO A 161 15.54 13.83 17.15
CA PRO A 161 15.08 13.51 15.80
C PRO A 161 16.22 12.97 14.92
N VAL A 162 15.89 11.97 14.10
CA VAL A 162 16.82 11.32 13.17
C VAL A 162 16.42 11.59 11.72
N SER A 163 17.37 11.44 10.81
CA SER A 163 17.14 11.53 9.37
C SER A 163 17.33 10.16 8.74
N ALA A 164 16.30 9.64 8.06
CA ALA A 164 16.35 8.33 7.41
C ALA A 164 15.40 8.27 6.18
N ASP A 165 15.84 7.54 5.15
CA ASP A 165 14.97 7.11 4.06
C ASP A 165 14.25 5.83 4.49
N ILE A 166 12.93 5.92 4.66
CA ILE A 166 12.08 4.86 5.24
C ILE A 166 11.06 4.27 4.25
N ASP A 167 11.04 4.81 3.03
CA ASP A 167 10.09 4.55 1.94
C ASP A 167 10.80 4.20 0.61
N ASP A 168 12.12 4.00 0.64
CA ASP A 168 12.92 3.66 -0.55
C ASP A 168 12.85 4.71 -1.67
N SER A 169 12.76 5.99 -1.29
CA SER A 169 12.75 7.08 -2.26
C SER A 169 14.16 7.50 -2.69
N GLY A 170 15.21 6.91 -2.10
CA GLY A 170 16.60 7.33 -2.26
C GLY A 170 16.95 8.63 -1.53
N SER A 171 16.09 9.09 -0.61
CA SER A 171 16.24 10.39 0.07
C SER A 171 15.60 10.39 1.45
N ALA A 172 16.34 10.87 2.45
CA ALA A 172 15.84 11.13 3.80
C ALA A 172 15.15 12.51 3.93
N SER A 173 14.68 13.09 2.82
CA SER A 173 13.96 14.37 2.80
C SER A 173 12.52 14.17 2.34
N GLY A 174 11.63 15.09 2.74
CA GLY A 174 10.21 15.02 2.40
C GLY A 174 9.35 14.58 3.59
N THR A 175 8.04 14.63 3.41
CA THR A 175 7.06 14.30 4.45
C THR A 175 6.08 13.27 3.93
N LEU A 176 6.06 12.10 4.58
CA LEU A 176 5.12 11.04 4.25
C LEU A 176 3.80 11.33 4.94
N THR A 177 2.80 11.72 4.15
CA THR A 177 1.43 11.88 4.64
C THR A 177 0.60 10.68 4.19
N ALA A 178 -0.16 10.12 5.12
CA ALA A 178 -1.09 9.02 4.87
C ALA A 178 -2.53 9.52 4.99
N GLN A 179 -3.48 8.70 4.56
CA GLN A 179 -4.90 9.05 4.57
C GLN A 179 -5.73 7.93 5.22
N ASN A 180 -6.68 8.31 6.08
CA ASN A 180 -7.78 7.43 6.41
C ASN A 180 -8.65 7.23 5.15
N ASN A 181 -8.64 6.03 4.59
CA ASN A 181 -9.26 5.78 3.29
C ASN A 181 -10.78 5.85 3.34
N TRP A 182 -11.41 5.39 4.43
CA TRP A 182 -12.86 5.25 4.54
C TRP A 182 -13.67 6.54 4.31
N PRO A 183 -13.28 7.70 4.88
CA PRO A 183 -13.94 8.96 4.56
C PRO A 183 -13.62 9.50 3.15
N ASN A 184 -12.70 8.88 2.41
CA ASN A 184 -12.22 9.32 1.10
C ASN A 184 -12.60 8.37 -0.05
N ILE A 185 -13.50 7.41 0.20
CA ILE A 185 -14.00 6.49 -0.84
C ILE A 185 -14.94 7.23 -1.81
N ASN A 186 -14.68 7.08 -3.10
CA ASN A 186 -15.57 7.46 -4.18
C ASN A 186 -16.44 6.28 -4.64
N TYR A 187 -17.59 6.13 -4.01
CA TYR A 187 -18.54 5.05 -4.32
C TYR A 187 -19.18 5.13 -5.72
N SER A 188 -19.03 6.25 -6.42
CA SER A 188 -19.72 6.50 -7.71
C SER A 188 -18.81 6.37 -8.93
N ALA A 189 -17.50 6.21 -8.71
CA ALA A 189 -16.47 6.41 -9.71
C ALA A 189 -16.69 7.68 -10.55
N ASN A 190 -16.89 8.82 -9.88
CA ASN A 190 -17.25 10.10 -10.52
C ASN A 190 -18.51 10.01 -11.40
N GLY A 191 -19.55 9.31 -10.92
CA GLY A 191 -20.81 9.13 -11.65
C GLY A 191 -20.77 8.13 -12.81
N GLN A 192 -19.71 7.33 -12.94
CA GLN A 192 -19.59 6.29 -13.97
C GLN A 192 -20.41 5.03 -13.66
N ILE A 193 -20.96 4.92 -12.45
CA ILE A 193 -21.79 3.79 -12.01
C ILE A 193 -23.29 4.11 -12.14
N GLY A 194 -24.07 3.17 -12.67
CA GLY A 194 -25.53 3.27 -12.79
C GLY A 194 -26.06 3.46 -14.22
N PRO A 195 -27.40 3.44 -14.40
CA PRO A 195 -28.05 3.43 -15.72
C PRO A 195 -27.88 4.74 -16.51
N ASN A 196 -27.65 5.87 -15.83
CA ASN A 196 -27.51 7.20 -16.45
C ASN A 196 -26.04 7.64 -16.61
N ALA A 197 -25.08 6.72 -16.44
CA ALA A 197 -23.65 7.02 -16.43
C ALA A 197 -23.01 7.23 -17.82
N GLY A 198 -23.82 7.28 -18.89
CA GLY A 198 -23.32 7.28 -20.27
C GLY A 198 -22.34 8.43 -20.57
N ALA A 199 -22.69 9.66 -20.18
CA ALA A 199 -21.83 10.82 -20.39
C ALA A 199 -20.51 10.73 -19.61
N ALA A 200 -20.57 10.32 -18.33
CA ALA A 200 -19.39 10.16 -17.48
C ALA A 200 -18.44 9.08 -18.02
N ARG A 201 -18.97 7.95 -18.51
CA ARG A 201 -18.17 6.87 -19.12
C ARG A 201 -17.51 7.31 -20.41
N LEU A 202 -18.21 8.07 -21.25
CA LEU A 202 -17.65 8.62 -22.49
C LEU A 202 -16.51 9.60 -22.21
N GLN A 203 -16.67 10.44 -21.18
CA GLN A 203 -15.62 11.35 -20.75
C GLN A 203 -14.39 10.60 -20.23
N ALA A 204 -14.59 9.60 -19.36
CA ALA A 204 -13.50 8.80 -18.79
C ALA A 204 -12.76 7.97 -19.86
N ALA A 205 -13.46 7.46 -20.87
CA ALA A 205 -12.84 6.70 -21.96
C ALA A 205 -11.88 7.52 -22.84
N GLY A 206 -11.95 8.86 -22.76
CA GLY A 206 -11.04 9.76 -23.47
C GLY A 206 -9.82 10.20 -22.67
N LEU A 207 -9.66 9.74 -21.42
CA LEU A 207 -8.51 10.06 -20.57
C LEU A 207 -7.40 9.03 -20.76
N ASP A 208 -6.16 9.52 -20.75
CA ASP A 208 -4.99 8.65 -20.68
C ASP A 208 -4.86 8.08 -19.28
N MET A 209 -4.47 6.81 -19.20
CA MET A 209 -4.20 6.16 -17.92
C MET A 209 -3.01 6.84 -17.20
N PRO A 210 -3.17 7.16 -15.90
CA PRO A 210 -2.08 7.68 -15.07
C PRO A 210 -0.83 6.81 -15.17
N GLN A 211 0.35 7.42 -15.13
CA GLN A 211 1.61 6.68 -15.30
C GLN A 211 1.81 5.64 -14.19
N GLU A 212 1.34 5.98 -12.99
CA GLU A 212 1.42 5.21 -11.76
C GLU A 212 0.55 3.95 -11.80
N LEU A 213 -0.44 3.88 -12.70
CA LEU A 213 -1.30 2.71 -12.89
C LEU A 213 -0.83 1.78 -14.02
N LYS A 214 0.15 2.18 -14.84
CA LYS A 214 0.54 1.39 -16.02
C LYS A 214 1.26 0.10 -15.64
N GLU A 215 1.99 0.13 -14.53
CA GLU A 215 2.71 -1.00 -13.97
C GLU A 215 2.51 -1.00 -12.46
N GLU A 216 1.61 -1.87 -11.99
CA GLU A 216 1.38 -2.12 -10.57
C GLU A 216 2.46 -3.05 -10.00
N LEU A 217 2.34 -3.45 -8.73
CA LEU A 217 3.29 -4.36 -8.06
C LEU A 217 3.58 -5.59 -8.92
N ASP A 218 4.83 -5.74 -9.32
CA ASP A 218 5.28 -6.79 -10.23
C ASP A 218 5.96 -7.94 -9.49
N TRP A 219 6.31 -9.01 -10.21
CA TRP A 219 6.96 -10.17 -9.61
C TRP A 219 8.33 -9.82 -9.01
N THR A 220 9.10 -8.93 -9.65
CA THR A 220 10.42 -8.50 -9.16
C THR A 220 10.30 -7.82 -7.79
N THR A 221 9.33 -6.93 -7.65
CA THR A 221 9.01 -6.23 -6.40
C THR A 221 8.53 -7.20 -5.34
N GLN A 222 7.64 -8.13 -5.68
CA GLN A 222 7.20 -9.19 -4.75
C GLN A 222 8.39 -10.03 -4.23
N GLN A 223 9.33 -10.42 -5.09
CA GLN A 223 10.52 -11.18 -4.66
C GLN A 223 11.37 -10.38 -3.67
N ARG A 224 11.56 -9.08 -3.92
CA ARG A 224 12.29 -8.19 -3.00
C ARG A 224 11.61 -8.10 -1.64
N LEU A 225 10.27 -8.08 -1.62
CA LEU A 225 9.51 -8.08 -0.38
C LEU A 225 9.61 -9.41 0.38
N GLU A 226 9.60 -10.54 -0.33
CA GLU A 226 9.70 -11.89 0.25
C GLU A 226 11.07 -12.16 0.88
N GLN A 227 12.16 -11.70 0.26
CA GLN A 227 13.53 -11.85 0.79
C GLN A 227 13.71 -11.23 2.18
N ASN A 228 12.91 -10.23 2.49
CA ASN A 228 12.99 -9.45 3.73
C ASN A 228 11.78 -9.70 4.65
N ARG A 229 11.02 -10.77 4.41
CA ARG A 229 9.96 -11.23 5.34
C ARG A 229 10.62 -12.08 6.42
N GLU A 230 10.59 -11.61 7.67
CA GLU A 230 10.89 -12.47 8.82
C GLU A 230 9.79 -13.53 8.94
N GLN A 231 10.20 -14.81 9.05
CA GLN A 231 9.29 -15.97 9.20
C GLN A 231 8.65 -16.00 10.59
#